data_AF-A0A7V8NPY4-F1
#
_entry.id   AF-A0A7V8NPY4-F1
#
_cell.length_a   1.000
_cell.length_b   1.000
_cell.length_c   1.000
_cell.angle_alpha   90.00
_cell.angle_beta   90.00
_cell.angle_gamma   90.00
#
_symmetry.space_group_name_H-M   'P 1'
#
loop_
_entity.id
_entity.type
_entity.pdbx_description
1 polymer ?
#
loop_
_entity_poly.entity_id
_entity_poly.type
_entity_poly.pdbx_seq_one_letter_code
_entity_poly.pdbx_strand_id
1 'polypeptide(L)' 'MPKGTRVARCVEHVKAKGGGVNPYAVCQKSTRQSYATGKPLRGGRRGRRD' A
#
# COMPACT_ATOMS: atom_id res chain seq x y z
N MET A 1 9.05 -5.29 -6.34
CA MET A 1 7.80 -5.07 -5.59
C MET A 1 7.85 -5.93 -4.32
N PRO A 2 7.84 -5.33 -3.11
CA PRO A 2 8.11 -6.08 -1.89
C PRO A 2 6.90 -6.94 -1.51
N LYS A 3 7.02 -8.24 -1.79
CA LYS A 3 6.09 -9.28 -1.33
C LYS A 3 6.06 -9.25 0.20
N GLY A 4 4.87 -9.26 0.79
CA GLY A 4 4.67 -9.23 2.25
C GLY A 4 4.34 -7.86 2.88
N THR A 5 4.36 -6.77 2.11
CA THR A 5 3.94 -5.45 2.62
C THR A 5 2.42 -5.32 2.70
N ARG A 6 1.92 -4.42 3.57
CA ARG A 6 0.47 -4.22 3.73
C ARG A 6 -0.19 -3.80 2.42
N VAL A 7 0.49 -2.97 1.63
CA VAL A 7 0.00 -2.52 0.31
C VAL A 7 -0.09 -3.69 -0.68
N ALA A 8 0.84 -4.65 -0.64
CA ALA A 8 0.80 -5.84 -1.49
C ALA A 8 -0.39 -6.74 -1.13
N ARG A 9 -0.58 -7.05 0.16
CA ARG A 9 -1.72 -7.86 0.64
C ARG A 9 -3.06 -7.21 0.30
N CYS A 10 -3.15 -5.89 0.44
CA CYS A 10 -4.35 -5.15 0.07
C CYS A 10 -4.64 -5.28 -1.44
N VAL A 11 -3.63 -5.14 -2.30
CA VAL A 11 -3.83 -5.25 -3.75
C VAL A 11 -4.29 -6.65 -4.15
N GLU A 12 -3.71 -7.70 -3.57
CA GLU A 12 -4.15 -9.07 -3.82
C GLU A 12 -5.61 -9.28 -3.42
N HIS A 13 -6.02 -8.75 -2.27
CA HIS A 13 -7.41 -8.84 -1.82
C HIS A 13 -8.38 -8.05 -2.73
N VAL A 14 -8.02 -6.84 -3.15
CA VAL A 14 -8.86 -6.02 -4.04
C VAL A 14 -8.93 -6.62 -5.44
N LYS A 15 -7.83 -7.18 -5.95
CA LYS A 15 -7.82 -7.91 -7.23
C LYS A 15 -8.69 -9.17 -7.16
N ALA A 16 -8.61 -9.92 -6.06
CA ALA A 16 -9.44 -11.11 -5.86
C ALA A 16 -10.94 -10.79 -5.79
N LYS A 17 -11.32 -9.59 -5.33
CA LYS A 17 -12.71 -9.13 -5.31
C LYS A 17 -13.27 -8.70 -6.67
N GLY A 18 -12.44 -8.53 -7.70
CA GLY A 18 -12.91 -8.28 -9.07
C GLY A 18 -13.68 -6.96 -9.26
N GLY A 19 -13.14 -5.82 -8.78
CA GLY A 19 -13.76 -4.50 -8.94
C GLY A 19 -13.06 -3.62 -9.98
N GLY A 20 -13.82 -2.77 -10.68
CA GLY A 20 -13.32 -1.79 -11.68
C GLY A 20 -12.53 -0.60 -11.11
N VAL A 21 -12.03 -0.71 -9.88
CA VAL A 21 -11.24 0.36 -9.22
C VAL A 21 -9.76 0.03 -9.28
N ASN A 22 -8.91 1.06 -9.41
CA ASN A 22 -7.46 0.87 -9.41
C ASN A 22 -6.99 0.39 -8.02
N PRO A 23 -6.60 -0.89 -7.86
CA PRO A 23 -6.28 -1.45 -6.55
C PRO A 23 -5.03 -0.80 -5.95
N TYR A 24 -4.10 -0.35 -6.79
CA TYR A 24 -2.87 0.32 -6.36
C TYR A 24 -3.18 1.66 -5.72
N ALA A 25 -4.08 2.47 -6.29
CA ALA A 25 -4.45 3.76 -5.72
C ALA A 25 -5.18 3.60 -4.38
N VAL A 26 -6.15 2.68 -4.32
CA VAL A 26 -6.92 2.37 -3.11
C VAL A 26 -6.00 1.90 -1.99
N CYS A 27 -5.14 0.93 -2.28
CA CYS A 27 -4.28 0.33 -1.29
C CYS A 27 -3.14 1.23 -0.84
N GLN A 28 -2.57 2.05 -1.73
CA GLN A 28 -1.56 3.03 -1.33
C GLN A 28 -2.14 4.09 -0.39
N LYS A 29 -3.37 4.56 -0.67
CA LYS A 29 -4.08 5.52 0.20
C LYS A 29 -4.43 4.89 1.55
N SER A 30 -4.96 3.67 1.56
CA SER A 30 -5.36 2.95 2.78
C SER A 30 -4.16 2.58 3.66
N THR A 31 -3.10 2.03 3.08
CA THR A 31 -1.94 1.53 3.83
C THR A 31 -0.86 2.59 4.07
N ARG A 32 -1.01 3.77 3.44
CA ARG A 32 -0.01 4.84 3.38
C ARG A 32 1.38 4.34 3.00
N GLN A 33 1.45 3.28 2.21
CA GLN A 33 2.69 2.69 1.71
C GLN A 33 2.70 2.74 0.19
N SER A 34 3.86 3.06 -0.37
CA SER A 34 4.11 2.98 -1.80
C SER A 34 4.07 1.53 -2.25
N TYR A 35 3.31 1.24 -3.31
CA TYR A 35 3.24 -0.12 -3.88
C TYR A 35 4.58 -0.54 -4.50
N ALA A 36 5.29 0.40 -5.11
CA ALA A 36 6.57 0.13 -5.77
C ALA A 36 7.67 -0.28 -4.78
N THR A 37 7.77 0.46 -3.66
CA THR A 37 8.89 0.34 -2.71
C THR A 37 8.52 -0.30 -1.38
N GLY A 38 7.22 -0.46 -1.08
CA GLY A 38 6.75 -0.93 0.22
C GLY A 38 7.00 0.03 1.38
N LYS A 39 7.60 1.19 1.11
CA LYS A 39 7.93 2.20 2.11
C LYS A 39 6.73 3.11 2.38
N PRO A 40 6.62 3.71 3.57
CA PRO A 40 5.62 4.73 3.81
C PRO A 40 5.72 5.85 2.77
N LEU A 41 4.56 6.31 2.27
CA LEU A 41 4.47 7.48 1.40
C LEU A 41 5.00 8.69 2.17
N ARG A 42 5.76 9.58 1.50
CA ARG A 42 6.35 10.79 2.10
C ARG A 42 5.24 11.58 2.80
N GLY A 43 5.25 11.62 4.14
CA GLY A 43 4.15 12.11 4.99
C GLY A 43 3.64 11.09 6.03
N GLY A 44 3.89 9.80 5.84
CA GLY A 44 3.67 8.74 6.83
C GLY A 44 4.87 8.61 7.76
N ARG A 45 4.93 9.44 8.82
CA ARG A 45 5.82 9.35 9.99
C ARG A 45 7.15 8.59 9.76
N ARG A 46 8.09 9.23 9.05
CA ARG A 46 9.51 9.14 9.41
C ARG A 46 9.80 10.32 10.33
N GLY A 47 9.45 10.17 11.59
CA GLY A 47 9.66 11.18 12.62
C GLY A 47 9.18 10.62 13.96
N ARG A 48 10.08 10.59 14.94
CA ARG A 48 10.03 9.94 16.27
C ARG A 48 10.44 8.47 16.31
N ARG A 49 11.75 8.23 16.16
CA ARG A 49 12.48 7.67 17.30
C ARG A 49 12.92 8.89 18.11
N ASP A 50 12.30 9.06 19.27
CA ASP A 50 12.91 9.77 20.40
C ASP A 50 13.71 8.69 21.16
#